data_AF-A0A168BYS8-F1
#
_entry.id   AF-A0A168BYS8-F1
#
_cell.length_a   1.000
_cell.length_b   1.000
_cell.length_c   1.000
_cell.angle_alpha   90.00
_cell.angle_beta   90.00
_cell.angle_gamma   90.00
#
_symmetry.space_group_name_H-M   'P 1'
#
loop_
_entity.id
_entity.type
_entity.pdbx_description
1 polymer ?
#
loop_
_entity_poly.entity_id
_entity_poly.type
_entity_poly.pdbx_seq_one_letter_code
_entity_poly.pdbx_strand_id
1 'polypeptide(L)'
;MPTPSEIGSALSTPMESPASSIASPPILGYNFPKPEGEIDIDEALKRKPLRWTFQGQMDANKARRPAVMEDLRKKNLEQAKKDLLKLQGTQQSS
;
A
#
# COMPACT_ATOMS: atom_id res chain seq x y z
N MET A 1 -9.44 24.37 -46.31
CA MET A 1 -9.61 22.94 -45.92
C MET A 1 -8.50 22.14 -46.60
N PRO A 2 -7.39 21.81 -45.92
CA PRO A 2 -6.39 20.89 -46.45
C PRO A 2 -6.63 19.47 -45.90
N THR A 3 -6.62 18.47 -46.79
CA THR A 3 -6.43 17.06 -46.43
C THR A 3 -4.94 16.73 -46.45
N PRO A 4 -4.41 16.01 -45.46
CA PRO A 4 -3.15 15.28 -45.64
C PRO A 4 -3.41 13.77 -45.72
N SER A 5 -3.31 13.23 -46.93
CA SER A 5 -2.91 11.84 -47.14
C SER A 5 -1.38 11.78 -47.19
N GLU A 6 -0.83 10.62 -46.84
CA GLU A 6 0.59 10.23 -46.84
C GLU A 6 1.46 10.66 -45.65
N ILE A 7 1.38 9.87 -44.57
CA ILE A 7 2.61 9.38 -43.94
C ILE A 7 2.49 7.86 -43.79
N GLY A 8 3.34 7.15 -44.52
CA GLY A 8 3.96 5.89 -44.09
C GLY A 8 3.05 4.67 -43.93
N SER A 9 3.00 3.84 -44.97
CA SER A 9 2.69 2.43 -44.83
C SER A 9 3.67 1.70 -43.90
N ALA A 10 3.11 0.68 -43.24
CA ALA A 10 3.75 -0.47 -42.61
C ALA A 10 4.22 -0.34 -41.14
N LEU A 11 3.30 -0.63 -40.22
CA LEU A 11 3.52 -1.76 -39.31
C LEU A 11 2.15 -2.35 -38.94
N SER A 12 1.79 -3.47 -39.57
CA SER A 12 0.68 -4.31 -39.11
C SER A 12 0.93 -4.66 -37.65
N THR A 13 0.21 -3.99 -36.76
CA THR A 13 0.07 -4.44 -35.38
C THR A 13 -0.99 -5.54 -35.43
N PRO A 14 -0.65 -6.83 -35.24
CA PRO A 14 -1.69 -7.78 -34.92
C PRO A 14 -2.32 -7.34 -33.60
N MET A 15 -3.62 -7.03 -33.65
CA MET A 15 -4.46 -6.98 -32.46
C MET A 15 -4.39 -8.37 -31.79
N GLU A 16 -3.49 -8.54 -30.83
CA GLU A 16 -3.54 -9.68 -29.93
C GLU A 16 -4.54 -9.34 -28.83
N SER A 17 -5.71 -9.96 -28.95
CA SER A 17 -6.76 -10.02 -27.94
C SER A 17 -6.14 -10.32 -26.56
N PRO A 18 -6.49 -9.61 -25.47
CA PRO A 18 -6.09 -10.01 -24.14
C PRO A 18 -6.93 -11.23 -23.74
N ALA A 19 -6.61 -12.38 -24.33
CA ALA A 19 -6.90 -13.65 -23.71
C ALA A 19 -6.18 -13.60 -22.36
N SER A 20 -6.96 -13.35 -21.30
CA SER A 20 -6.58 -13.55 -19.92
C SER A 20 -6.25 -15.03 -19.75
N SER A 21 -5.09 -15.44 -20.24
CA SER A 21 -4.43 -16.64 -19.81
C SER A 21 -4.10 -16.39 -18.35
N ILE A 22 -4.93 -16.94 -17.48
CA ILE A 22 -4.60 -17.12 -16.06
C ILE A 22 -3.42 -18.08 -16.09
N ALA A 23 -2.23 -17.54 -16.35
CA ALA A 23 -0.99 -18.25 -16.20
C ALA A 23 -0.95 -18.61 -14.73
N SER A 24 -1.19 -19.89 -14.44
CA SER A 24 -0.97 -20.40 -13.09
C SER A 24 0.45 -19.99 -12.72
N PRO A 25 0.65 -19.36 -11.54
CA PRO A 25 2.00 -19.02 -11.11
C PRO A 25 2.83 -20.30 -11.20
N PRO A 26 4.08 -20.22 -11.69
CA PRO A 26 4.91 -21.41 -11.81
C PRO A 26 4.86 -22.12 -10.45
N ILE A 27 4.44 -23.39 -10.47
CA ILE A 27 4.55 -24.27 -9.31
C ILE A 27 5.96 -24.05 -8.82
N LEU A 28 6.10 -23.59 -7.56
CA LEU A 28 7.39 -23.32 -6.95
C LEU A 28 8.11 -24.67 -6.85
N GLY A 29 8.66 -25.11 -7.99
CA GLY A 29 9.45 -26.30 -8.07
C GLY A 29 10.59 -26.11 -7.08
N TYR A 30 10.97 -27.19 -6.43
CA TYR A 30 12.05 -27.29 -5.44
C TYR A 30 13.43 -26.77 -5.92
N ASN A 31 13.50 -26.15 -7.10
CA ASN A 31 14.64 -25.51 -7.74
C ASN A 31 14.55 -23.97 -7.74
N PHE A 32 13.88 -23.36 -6.76
CA PHE A 32 14.21 -21.97 -6.45
C PHE A 32 15.67 -21.94 -6.01
N PRO A 33 16.53 -21.07 -6.57
CA PRO A 33 17.91 -21.00 -6.13
C PRO A 33 17.89 -20.77 -4.62
N LYS A 34 18.46 -21.73 -3.89
CA LYS A 34 18.59 -21.60 -2.45
C LYS A 34 19.36 -20.29 -2.22
N PRO A 35 18.88 -19.40 -1.35
CA PRO A 35 19.63 -18.18 -1.07
C PRO A 35 21.05 -18.58 -0.71
N GLU A 36 22.01 -18.02 -1.45
CA GLU A 36 23.44 -18.25 -1.23
C GLU A 36 23.80 -17.61 0.11
N GLY A 37 23.82 -18.42 1.18
CA GLY A 37 24.28 -18.01 2.51
C GLY A 37 23.24 -18.12 3.63
N GLU A 38 23.73 -18.04 4.87
CA GLU A 38 22.89 -17.91 6.07
C GLU A 38 22.20 -16.56 6.06
N ILE A 39 20.89 -16.55 6.32
CA ILE A 39 20.12 -15.31 6.39
C ILE A 39 20.52 -14.59 7.68
N ASP A 40 21.07 -13.39 7.57
CA ASP A 40 21.24 -12.49 8.71
C ASP A 40 19.85 -12.03 9.20
N ILE A 41 19.38 -12.71 10.24
CA ILE A 41 18.07 -12.48 10.88
C ILE A 41 17.99 -11.06 11.46
N ASP A 42 19.10 -10.59 12.04
CA ASP A 42 19.15 -9.28 12.68
C ASP A 42 19.02 -8.17 11.63
N GLU A 43 19.67 -8.33 10.49
CA GLU A 43 19.51 -7.41 9.37
C GLU A 43 18.09 -7.50 8.78
N ALA A 44 17.54 -8.71 8.63
CA ALA A 44 16.19 -8.92 8.10
C ALA A 44 15.10 -8.24 8.94
N LEU A 45 15.23 -8.26 10.27
CA LEU A 45 14.27 -7.62 11.17
C LEU A 45 14.46 -6.10 11.26
N LYS A 46 15.69 -5.60 11.08
CA LYS A 46 15.99 -4.15 11.07
C LYS A 46 15.53 -3.47 9.77
N ARG A 47 15.39 -4.23 8.68
CA ARG A 47 14.89 -3.70 7.41
C ARG A 47 13.48 -3.16 7.57
N LYS A 48 13.22 -1.99 6.98
CA LYS A 48 11.87 -1.42 6.96
C LYS A 48 10.93 -2.39 6.24
N PRO A 49 9.78 -2.74 6.85
CA PRO A 49 8.91 -3.74 6.28
C PRO A 49 8.29 -3.20 4.97
N LEU A 50 8.18 -4.07 3.97
CA LEU A 50 7.67 -3.68 2.66
C LEU A 50 6.18 -3.31 2.74
N ARG A 51 5.70 -2.60 1.71
CA ARG A 51 4.31 -2.10 1.64
C ARG A 51 3.22 -3.17 1.71
N TRP A 52 3.52 -4.43 1.41
CA TRP A 52 2.57 -5.53 1.48
C TRP A 52 2.36 -6.06 2.90
N THR A 53 3.25 -5.70 3.84
CA THR A 53 3.09 -5.99 5.26
C THR A 53 2.07 -5.05 5.90
N PHE A 54 1.50 -5.45 7.04
CA PHE A 54 0.56 -4.61 7.79
C PHE A 54 1.16 -3.25 8.17
N GLN A 55 2.37 -3.26 8.74
CA GLN A 55 3.09 -2.04 9.10
C GLN A 55 3.39 -1.17 7.87
N GLY A 56 3.82 -1.79 6.76
CA GLY A 56 4.08 -1.08 5.51
C GLY A 56 2.84 -0.45 4.88
N GLN A 57 1.68 -1.10 4.95
CA GLN A 57 0.41 -0.51 4.53
C GLN A 57 0.00 0.64 5.45
N MET A 58 0.13 0.49 6.77
CA MET A 58 -0.17 1.55 7.72
C MET A 58 0.69 2.79 7.48
N ASP A 59 1.99 2.63 7.28
CA ASP A 59 2.90 3.76 7.05
C ASP A 59 2.68 4.41 5.67
N ALA A 60 2.39 3.62 4.63
CA ALA A 60 1.96 4.16 3.34
C ALA A 60 0.65 4.95 3.45
N ASN A 61 -0.29 4.49 4.28
CA ASN A 61 -1.55 5.20 4.52
C ASN A 61 -1.33 6.48 5.35
N LYS A 62 -0.41 6.49 6.32
CA LYS A 62 -0.03 7.71 7.04
C LYS A 62 0.56 8.76 6.10
N ALA A 63 1.48 8.37 5.22
CA ALA A 63 2.12 9.28 4.27
C ALA A 63 1.13 9.93 3.28
N ARG A 64 0.01 9.25 3.00
CA ARG A 64 -1.05 9.74 2.10
C ARG A 64 -2.10 10.59 2.81
N ARG A 65 -2.09 10.69 4.15
CA ARG A 65 -3.11 11.46 4.87
C ARG A 65 -2.85 12.96 4.73
N PRO A 66 -3.85 13.74 4.30
CA PRO A 66 -3.72 15.19 4.24
C PRO A 66 -3.64 15.77 5.66
N ALA A 67 -2.76 16.77 5.86
CA ALA A 67 -2.49 17.38 7.17
C ALA A 67 -3.75 17.89 7.89
N VAL A 68 -4.76 18.33 7.14
CA VAL A 68 -6.07 18.77 7.64
C VAL A 68 -6.79 17.68 8.46
N MET A 69 -6.62 16.41 8.10
CA MET A 69 -7.22 15.27 8.80
C MET A 69 -6.50 14.97 10.13
N GLU A 70 -5.20 15.27 10.23
CA GLU A 70 -4.45 15.08 11.48
C GLU A 70 -4.85 16.12 12.53
N ASP A 71 -5.07 17.38 12.14
CA ASP A 71 -5.50 18.41 13.09
C ASP A 71 -6.93 18.19 13.57
N LEU A 72 -7.81 17.68 12.70
CA LEU A 72 -9.15 17.25 13.11
C LEU A 72 -9.10 16.07 14.08
N ARG A 73 -8.18 15.11 13.87
CA ARG A 73 -7.98 13.96 14.77
C ARG A 73 -7.50 14.40 16.16
N LYS A 74 -6.56 15.35 16.24
CA LYS A 74 -6.07 15.90 17.52
C LYS A 74 -7.20 16.56 18.31
N LYS A 75 -8.00 17.41 17.66
CA LYS A 75 -9.16 18.06 18.28
C LYS A 75 -10.18 17.06 18.80
N ASN A 76 -10.49 16.02 18.01
CA ASN A 76 -11.38 14.94 18.45
C ASN A 76 -10.82 14.16 19.66
N LEU A 77 -9.52 13.91 19.71
CA LEU A 77 -8.88 13.27 20.87
C LEU A 77 -8.94 14.15 22.12
N GLU A 78 -8.70 15.46 21.99
CA GLU A 78 -8.81 16.40 23.11
C GLU A 78 -10.24 16.47 23.64
N GLN A 79 -11.22 16.48 22.74
CA GLN A 79 -12.63 16.45 23.12
C GLN A 79 -12.99 15.14 23.84
N ALA A 80 -12.60 13.99 23.29
CA ALA A 80 -12.84 12.69 23.91
C ALA A 80 -12.19 12.57 25.29
N LYS A 81 -10.98 13.11 25.49
CA LYS A 81 -10.33 13.16 26.81
C LYS A 81 -11.15 13.97 27.81
N LYS A 82 -11.66 15.14 27.41
CA LYS A 82 -12.50 15.97 28.27
C LYS A 82 -13.79 15.26 28.64
N ASP A 83 -14.42 14.58 27.69
CA ASP A 83 -15.69 13.89 27.92
C ASP A 83 -15.52 12.65 28.81
N LEU A 84 -14.41 11.91 28.66
CA LEU A 84 -14.05 10.81 29.57
C LEU A 84 -13.84 11.32 31.00
N LEU A 85 -13.10 12.44 31.16
CA LEU A 85 -12.84 13.02 32.49
C LEU A 85 -14.13 13.48 33.18
N LYS A 86 -15.05 14.09 32.43
CA LYS A 86 -16.37 14.47 32.96
C LYS A 86 -17.13 13.24 33.45
N LEU A 87 -17.14 12.16 32.66
CA LEU A 87 -17.82 10.91 33.02
C LEU A 87 -17.23 10.27 34.28
N GLN A 88 -15.90 10.29 34.43
CA GLN A 88 -15.22 9.77 35.61
C GLN A 88 -15.56 10.57 36.88
N GLY A 89 -15.69 11.89 36.76
CA GLY A 89 -16.12 12.75 37.86
C GLY A 89 -17.53 12.42 38.34
N THR A 90 -18.45 12.08 37.44
CA THR A 90 -19.83 11.70 37.78
C THR A 90 -19.93 10.34 38.49
N GLN A 91 -18.96 9.45 38.29
CA GLN A 91 -18.92 8.10 38.90
C GLN A 91 -18.28 8.08 40.30
N GLN A 92 -17.72 9.20 40.78
CA GLN A 92 -17.04 9.30 42.08
C GLN A 92 -17.88 10.02 43.16
N SER A 93 -19.09 10.51 42.84
CA SER A 93 -19.96 11.23 43.79
C SER A 93 -21.23 10.47 44.19
N SER A 94 -21.23 9.13 44.09
CA SER A 94 -22.32 8.27 44.57
C SER A 94 -21.86 7.33 45.67
#